data_AF-A0A250VA67-F1
#
_entry.id   AF-A0A250VA67-F1
#
_cell.length_a   1.000
_cell.length_b   1.000
_cell.length_c   1.000
_cell.angle_alpha   90.00
_cell.angle_beta   90.00
_cell.angle_gamma   90.00
#
_symmetry.space_group_name_H-M   'P 1'
#
loop_
_entity.id
_entity.type
_entity.pdbx_description
1 polymer ?
#
loop_
_entity_poly.entity_id
_entity_poly.type
_entity_poly.pdbx_seq_one_letter_code
_entity_poly.pdbx_strand_id
1 'polypeptide(L)'
;MLLDAFMDLGERTAREAGHESYDIPDTGDLAADLKQVLRATVDELLDPRFEIPARALAAEGLVNEPLGAEFVAGLLEPQLQLYVKRLRSAQDKGDLRPDIDPRIALELFVSPLAQRWLQHTGPISYAYTDTLVDYALYGLAPRG
;
A
#
# COMPACT_ATOMS: atom_id res chain seq x y z
N MET A 1 -5.68 -26.84 3.47
CA MET A 1 -6.84 -26.81 2.53
C MET A 1 -6.42 -26.06 1.26
N LEU A 2 -7.27 -25.98 0.22
CA LEU A 2 -6.98 -25.20 -1.00
C LEU A 2 -6.62 -23.73 -0.65
N LEU A 3 -7.26 -23.21 0.40
CA LEU A 3 -7.02 -21.89 0.97
C LEU A 3 -5.58 -21.73 1.49
N ASP A 4 -5.14 -22.61 2.39
CA ASP A 4 -3.74 -22.58 2.88
C ASP A 4 -2.73 -22.67 1.73
N ALA A 5 -3.02 -23.49 0.70
CA ALA A 5 -2.14 -23.62 -0.46
C ALA A 5 -2.11 -22.34 -1.31
N PHE A 6 -3.21 -21.59 -1.37
CA PHE A 6 -3.32 -20.33 -2.09
C PHE A 6 -2.63 -19.19 -1.33
N MET A 7 -2.78 -19.14 0.00
CA MET A 7 -2.07 -18.22 0.88
C MET A 7 -0.56 -18.51 0.88
N ASP A 8 -0.15 -19.78 0.98
CA ASP A 8 1.24 -20.20 0.83
C ASP A 8 1.82 -19.78 -0.52
N LEU A 9 1.05 -19.93 -1.59
CA LEU A 9 1.48 -19.50 -2.92
C LEU A 9 1.62 -17.98 -2.98
N GLY A 10 0.68 -17.22 -2.42
CA GLY A 10 0.77 -15.76 -2.30
C GLY A 10 2.00 -15.32 -1.51
N GLU A 11 2.24 -15.92 -0.34
CA GLU A 11 3.41 -15.66 0.50
C GLU A 11 4.73 -16.01 -0.21
N ARG A 12 4.80 -17.16 -0.89
CA ARG A 12 6.00 -17.56 -1.65
C ARG A 12 6.25 -16.62 -2.81
N THR A 13 5.21 -16.27 -3.57
CA THR A 13 5.32 -15.34 -4.70
C THR A 13 5.77 -13.97 -4.23
N ALA A 14 5.23 -13.47 -3.11
CA ALA A 14 5.69 -12.23 -2.48
C ALA A 14 7.18 -12.34 -2.08
N ARG A 15 7.59 -13.37 -1.34
CA ARG A 15 9.00 -13.56 -0.94
C ARG A 15 9.95 -13.68 -2.13
N GLU A 16 9.57 -14.43 -3.16
CA GLU A 16 10.34 -14.63 -4.40
C GLU A 16 10.43 -13.35 -5.25
N ALA A 17 9.40 -12.49 -5.20
CA ALA A 17 9.44 -11.14 -5.76
C ALA A 17 10.32 -10.17 -4.95
N GLY A 18 10.92 -10.63 -3.84
CA GLY A 18 11.78 -9.81 -2.98
C GLY A 18 11.04 -9.10 -1.85
N HIS A 19 9.83 -9.53 -1.48
CA HIS A 19 9.16 -9.08 -0.26
C HIS A 19 9.83 -9.68 0.98
N GLU A 20 11.06 -9.27 1.25
CA GLU A 20 11.49 -9.14 2.63
C GLU A 20 10.79 -7.89 3.18
N SER A 21 10.39 -7.91 4.46
CA SER A 21 9.73 -6.75 5.10
C SER A 21 10.71 -5.57 5.11
N TYR A 22 10.70 -4.78 4.04
CA TYR A 22 11.40 -3.53 3.97
C TYR A 22 10.55 -2.50 4.70
N ASP A 23 11.03 -2.09 5.86
CA ASP A 23 10.52 -0.90 6.54
C ASP A 23 10.51 0.28 5.56
N ILE A 24 9.53 1.17 5.66
CA ILE A 24 9.59 2.42 4.88
C ILE A 24 10.75 3.23 5.46
N PRO A 25 11.73 3.65 4.63
CA PRO A 25 12.85 4.45 5.10
C PRO A 25 12.37 5.68 5.87
N ASP A 26 13.12 6.07 6.90
CA ASP A 26 12.90 7.31 7.63
C ASP A 26 14.11 8.21 7.40
N THR A 27 14.20 8.77 6.19
CA THR A 27 15.35 9.56 5.74
C THR A 27 15.35 11.00 6.26
N GLY A 28 14.26 11.41 6.90
CA GLY A 28 13.99 12.79 7.27
C GLY A 28 13.19 13.59 6.23
N ASP A 29 12.87 12.97 5.08
CA ASP A 29 11.95 13.53 4.08
C ASP A 29 10.76 12.58 3.88
N LEU A 30 9.66 12.85 4.58
CA LEU A 30 8.46 12.01 4.51
C LEU A 30 7.89 11.88 3.10
N ALA A 31 7.91 12.97 2.31
CA ALA A 31 7.37 12.93 0.96
C ALA A 31 8.23 12.04 0.07
N ALA A 32 9.56 12.15 0.16
CA ALA A 32 10.48 11.29 -0.57
C ALA A 32 10.32 9.81 -0.18
N ASP A 33 10.22 9.52 1.13
CA ASP A 33 10.06 8.16 1.65
C ASP A 33 8.77 7.50 1.14
N LEU A 34 7.63 8.23 1.20
CA LEU A 34 6.33 7.75 0.72
C LEU A 34 6.31 7.57 -0.81
N LYS A 35 6.93 8.49 -1.56
CA LYS A 35 7.06 8.36 -3.01
C LYS A 35 7.89 7.14 -3.38
N GLN A 36 8.99 6.90 -2.68
CA GLN A 36 9.85 5.76 -2.95
C GLN A 36 9.12 4.43 -2.75
N VAL A 37 8.44 4.24 -1.61
CA VAL A 37 7.71 2.98 -1.36
C VAL A 37 6.57 2.79 -2.35
N LEU A 38 5.80 3.83 -2.69
CA LEU A 38 4.71 3.70 -3.65
C LEU A 38 5.20 3.41 -5.08
N ARG A 39 6.37 3.94 -5.47
CA ARG A 39 6.98 3.60 -6.76
C ARG A 39 7.40 2.13 -6.81
N ALA A 40 7.97 1.61 -5.73
CA ALA A 40 8.22 0.17 -5.63
C ALA A 40 6.93 -0.65 -5.71
N THR A 41 5.85 -0.20 -5.06
CA THR A 41 4.52 -0.82 -5.21
C THR A 41 4.00 -0.74 -6.64
N VAL A 42 4.28 0.34 -7.40
CA VAL A 42 3.92 0.42 -8.82
C VAL A 42 4.64 -0.65 -9.64
N ASP A 43 5.94 -0.84 -9.44
CA ASP A 43 6.69 -1.89 -10.13
C ASP A 43 6.12 -3.27 -9.86
N GLU A 44 5.81 -3.54 -8.60
CA GLU A 44 5.22 -4.79 -8.13
C GLU A 44 3.84 -5.04 -8.75
N LEU A 45 2.95 -4.04 -8.74
CA LEU A 45 1.61 -4.13 -9.33
C LEU A 45 1.60 -4.24 -10.86
N LEU A 46 2.74 -3.96 -11.51
CA LEU A 46 2.95 -4.12 -12.95
C LEU A 46 3.72 -5.41 -13.31
N ASP A 47 4.30 -6.11 -12.33
CA ASP A 47 4.97 -7.39 -12.54
C ASP A 47 3.93 -8.51 -12.68
N PRO A 48 3.83 -9.21 -13.83
CA PRO A 48 2.88 -10.29 -14.03
C PRO A 48 2.99 -11.42 -13.01
N ARG A 49 4.18 -11.63 -12.42
CA ARG A 49 4.41 -12.65 -11.40
C ARG A 49 3.64 -12.34 -10.13
N PHE A 50 3.47 -11.07 -9.80
CA PHE A 50 2.74 -10.62 -8.63
C PHE A 50 1.28 -10.26 -8.96
N GLU A 51 1.05 -9.48 -10.02
CA GLU A 51 -0.26 -8.85 -10.25
C GLU A 51 -1.37 -9.85 -10.57
N ILE A 52 -1.05 -10.94 -11.29
CA ILE A 52 -2.02 -11.98 -11.65
C ILE A 52 -2.56 -12.71 -10.40
N PRO A 53 -1.72 -13.34 -9.55
CA PRO A 53 -2.21 -14.02 -8.36
C PRO A 53 -2.83 -13.04 -7.33
N ALA A 54 -2.24 -11.85 -7.15
CA ALA A 54 -2.79 -10.86 -6.22
C ALA A 54 -4.20 -10.39 -6.63
N ARG A 55 -4.44 -10.20 -7.93
CA ARG A 55 -5.76 -9.78 -8.44
C ARG A 55 -6.80 -10.89 -8.30
N ALA A 56 -6.40 -12.15 -8.55
CA ALA A 56 -7.27 -13.30 -8.33
C ALA A 56 -7.68 -13.42 -6.85
N LEU A 57 -6.73 -13.23 -5.93
CA LEU A 57 -6.99 -13.24 -4.48
C LEU A 57 -7.94 -12.11 -4.07
N ALA A 58 -7.68 -10.89 -4.56
CA ALA A 58 -8.55 -9.74 -4.29
C ALA A 58 -9.98 -9.97 -4.80
N ALA A 59 -10.14 -10.54 -6.01
CA ALA A 59 -11.45 -10.85 -6.57
C ALA A 59 -12.21 -11.91 -5.74
N GLU A 60 -11.52 -12.97 -5.32
CA GLU A 60 -12.11 -14.01 -4.47
C GLU A 60 -12.51 -13.47 -3.08
N GLY A 61 -11.66 -12.63 -2.47
CA GLY A 61 -11.95 -12.01 -1.18
C GLY A 61 -13.18 -11.10 -1.18
N LEU A 62 -13.60 -10.58 -2.35
CA LEU A 62 -14.83 -9.80 -2.50
C LEU A 62 -16.10 -10.66 -2.44
N VAL A 63 -16.02 -11.93 -2.84
CA VAL A 63 -17.17 -12.84 -2.86
C VAL A 63 -17.18 -13.80 -1.66
N ASN A 64 -16.03 -13.99 -1.01
CA ASN A 64 -15.82 -14.85 0.14
C ASN A 64 -15.25 -14.04 1.31
N GLU A 65 -16.15 -13.53 2.17
CA GLU A 65 -15.78 -12.65 3.29
C GLU A 65 -14.78 -13.29 4.27
N PRO A 66 -14.94 -14.54 4.74
CA PRO A 66 -13.94 -15.19 5.60
C PRO A 66 -12.53 -15.22 4.98
N LEU A 67 -12.45 -15.54 3.69
CA LEU A 67 -11.17 -15.53 2.96
C LEU A 67 -10.61 -14.11 2.81
N GLY A 68 -11.46 -13.14 2.48
CA GLY A 68 -11.06 -11.73 2.46
C GLY A 68 -10.49 -11.26 3.79
N ALA A 69 -11.09 -11.66 4.91
CA ALA A 69 -10.60 -11.33 6.25
C ALA A 69 -9.24 -11.97 6.55
N GLU A 70 -9.03 -13.24 6.20
CA GLU A 70 -7.74 -13.92 6.36
C GLU A 70 -6.64 -13.28 5.50
N PHE A 71 -6.96 -12.93 4.25
CA PHE A 71 -6.03 -12.23 3.36
C PHE A 71 -5.63 -10.86 3.94
N VAL A 72 -6.61 -10.08 4.38
CA VAL A 72 -6.35 -8.76 4.97
C VAL A 72 -5.48 -8.90 6.21
N ALA A 73 -5.81 -9.83 7.11
CA ALA A 73 -5.06 -10.02 8.35
C ALA A 73 -3.63 -10.55 8.11
N GLY A 74 -3.46 -11.51 7.21
CA GLY A 74 -2.19 -12.20 6.99
C GLY A 74 -1.22 -11.47 6.06
N LEU A 75 -1.72 -10.75 5.06
CA LEU A 75 -0.90 -10.18 3.98
C LEU A 75 -0.99 -8.66 3.91
N LEU A 76 -2.21 -8.09 3.90
CA LEU A 76 -2.35 -6.65 3.68
C LEU A 76 -2.01 -5.84 4.92
N GLU A 77 -2.58 -6.17 6.08
CA GLU A 77 -2.42 -5.39 7.31
C GLU A 77 -0.96 -5.24 7.77
N PRO A 78 -0.09 -6.28 7.69
CA PRO A 78 1.34 -6.11 7.97
C PRO A 78 2.01 -5.03 7.11
N GLN A 79 1.67 -4.96 5.81
CA GLN A 79 2.18 -3.93 4.90
C GLN A 79 1.63 -2.55 5.26
N LEU A 80 0.34 -2.45 5.63
CA LEU A 80 -0.26 -1.18 6.07
C LEU A 80 0.38 -0.66 7.36
N GLN A 81 0.79 -1.55 8.27
CA GLN A 81 1.47 -1.15 9.51
C GLN A 81 2.84 -0.49 9.26
N LEU A 82 3.50 -0.76 8.14
CA LEU A 82 4.73 -0.05 7.75
C LEU A 82 4.45 1.45 7.50
N TYR A 83 3.35 1.77 6.82
CA TYR A 83 2.88 3.15 6.64
C TYR A 83 2.52 3.79 7.98
N VAL A 84 1.78 3.08 8.84
CA VAL A 84 1.42 3.56 10.18
C VAL A 84 2.68 3.93 10.96
N LYS A 85 3.69 3.06 10.97
CA LYS A 85 4.96 3.30 11.67
C LYS A 85 5.67 4.54 11.11
N ARG A 86 5.77 4.67 9.78
CA ARG A 86 6.42 5.83 9.16
C ARG A 86 5.69 7.15 9.46
N LEU A 87 4.37 7.15 9.38
CA LEU A 87 3.54 8.32 9.67
C LEU A 87 3.61 8.71 11.15
N ARG A 88 3.66 7.74 12.07
CA ARG A 88 3.91 8.00 13.50
C ARG A 88 5.27 8.66 13.74
N SER A 89 6.34 8.13 13.12
CA SER A 89 7.67 8.75 13.22
C SER A 89 7.66 10.21 12.72
N ALA A 90 6.94 10.49 11.63
CA ALA A 90 6.76 11.86 11.14
C ALA A 90 5.95 12.74 12.11
N GLN A 91 4.91 12.21 12.76
CA GLN A 91 4.19 12.95 13.81
C GLN A 91 5.10 13.30 14.99
N ASP A 92 5.91 12.34 15.47
CA ASP A 92 6.82 12.53 16.59
C ASP A 92 7.88 13.62 16.30
N LYS A 93 8.25 13.79 15.02
CA LYS A 93 9.18 14.83 14.54
C LYS A 93 8.50 16.17 14.23
N GLY A 94 7.17 16.22 14.24
CA GLY A 94 6.39 17.42 13.92
C GLY A 94 6.17 17.66 12.41
N ASP A 95 6.49 16.69 11.55
CA ASP A 95 6.27 16.77 10.10
C ASP A 95 4.79 16.60 9.72
N LEU A 96 3.99 16.00 10.61
CA LEU A 96 2.56 15.79 10.47
C LEU A 96 1.79 16.37 11.66
N ARG A 97 0.53 16.73 11.45
CA ARG A 97 -0.34 17.21 12.53
C ARG A 97 -0.50 16.12 13.60
N PRO A 98 -0.48 16.45 14.90
CA PRO A 98 -0.52 15.47 15.96
C PRO A 98 -1.90 14.82 16.17
N ASP A 99 -2.96 15.37 15.57
CA ASP A 99 -4.35 14.96 15.75
C ASP A 99 -4.89 14.03 14.64
N ILE A 100 -4.10 13.76 13.59
CA ILE A 100 -4.50 12.78 12.57
C ILE A 100 -4.30 11.35 13.10
N ASP A 101 -5.18 10.44 12.69
CA ASP A 101 -4.98 9.01 12.87
C ASP A 101 -4.11 8.46 11.72
N PRO A 102 -2.89 7.97 11.98
CA PRO A 102 -2.03 7.36 10.96
C PRO A 102 -2.69 6.20 10.23
N ARG A 103 -3.59 5.45 10.88
CA ARG A 103 -4.26 4.30 10.27
C ARG A 103 -5.27 4.71 9.22
N ILE A 104 -5.93 5.85 9.40
CA ILE A 104 -6.85 6.43 8.41
C ILE A 104 -6.04 7.22 7.37
N ALA A 105 -5.02 7.97 7.80
CA ALA A 105 -4.21 8.79 6.90
C ALA A 105 -3.51 7.96 5.81
N LEU A 106 -3.08 6.73 6.13
CA LEU A 106 -2.43 5.87 5.13
C LEU A 106 -3.35 5.54 3.95
N GLU A 107 -4.67 5.51 4.16
CA GLU A 107 -5.64 5.14 3.14
C GLU A 107 -5.64 6.13 1.97
N LEU A 108 -5.23 7.38 2.22
CA LEU A 108 -5.08 8.39 1.17
C LEU A 108 -4.00 8.03 0.13
N PHE A 109 -3.05 7.16 0.48
CA PHE A 109 -1.99 6.71 -0.42
C PHE A 109 -2.32 5.38 -1.08
N VAL A 110 -2.76 4.39 -0.29
CA VAL A 110 -2.89 3.01 -0.77
C VAL A 110 -4.24 2.74 -1.43
N SER A 111 -5.33 3.33 -0.93
CA SER A 111 -6.69 3.01 -1.40
C SER A 111 -6.94 3.53 -2.83
N PRO A 112 -6.56 4.78 -3.20
CA PRO A 112 -6.70 5.24 -4.58
C PRO A 112 -5.86 4.42 -5.58
N LEU A 113 -4.64 4.03 -5.18
CA LEU A 113 -3.77 3.17 -5.99
C LEU A 113 -4.40 1.78 -6.19
N ALA A 114 -4.85 1.14 -5.11
CA ALA A 114 -5.51 -0.16 -5.16
C ALA A 114 -6.79 -0.13 -6.00
N GLN A 115 -7.64 0.89 -5.82
CA GLN A 115 -8.83 1.07 -6.64
C GLN A 115 -8.47 1.21 -8.12
N ARG A 116 -7.50 2.06 -8.45
CA ARG A 116 -7.08 2.26 -9.84
C ARG A 116 -6.54 0.98 -10.46
N TRP A 117 -5.79 0.19 -9.70
CA TRP A 117 -5.26 -1.09 -10.12
C TRP A 117 -6.35 -2.14 -10.34
N LEU A 118 -7.26 -2.30 -9.39
CA LEU A 118 -8.33 -3.30 -9.46
C LEU A 118 -9.36 -2.97 -10.55
N GLN A 119 -9.72 -1.70 -10.69
CA GLN A 119 -10.82 -1.26 -11.55
C GLN A 119 -10.36 -0.63 -12.88
N HIS A 120 -9.06 -0.53 -13.12
CA HIS A 120 -8.49 0.05 -14.33
C HIS A 120 -8.98 1.48 -14.63
N THR A 121 -9.16 2.32 -13.59
CA THR A 121 -9.70 3.68 -13.74
C THR A 121 -8.70 4.68 -14.36
N GLY A 122 -7.49 4.24 -14.67
CA GLY A 122 -6.45 5.01 -15.34
C GLY A 122 -5.09 4.30 -15.29
N PRO A 123 -4.05 4.85 -15.94
CA PRO A 123 -2.71 4.29 -15.87
C PRO A 123 -2.14 4.38 -14.46
N ILE A 124 -1.41 3.33 -14.06
CA ILE A 124 -0.58 3.31 -12.87
C ILE A 124 0.83 3.71 -13.30
N SER A 125 1.39 4.70 -12.59
CA SER A 125 2.70 5.24 -12.89
C SER A 125 3.28 5.94 -11.66
N TYR A 126 4.59 6.15 -11.67
CA TYR A 126 5.27 6.92 -10.63
C TYR A 126 4.74 8.34 -10.52
N ALA A 127 4.47 9.00 -11.66
CA ALA A 127 3.91 10.35 -11.68
C ALA A 127 2.54 10.42 -11.00
N TYR A 128 1.73 9.36 -11.14
CA TYR A 128 0.45 9.27 -10.46
C TYR A 128 0.62 9.15 -8.94
N THR A 129 1.46 8.22 -8.47
CA THR A 129 1.68 8.03 -7.03
C THR A 129 2.37 9.22 -6.39
N ASP A 130 3.29 9.88 -7.10
CA ASP A 130 3.94 11.10 -6.62
C ASP A 130 2.93 12.23 -6.40
N THR A 131 2.03 12.41 -7.37
CA THR A 131 0.95 13.40 -7.28
C THR A 131 -0.01 13.06 -6.14
N LEU A 132 -0.30 11.77 -5.93
CA LEU A 132 -1.15 11.31 -4.85
C LEU A 132 -0.53 11.61 -3.47
N VAL A 133 0.78 11.38 -3.30
CA VAL A 133 1.50 11.75 -2.07
C VAL A 133 1.41 13.25 -1.83
N ASP A 134 1.65 14.06 -2.86
CA ASP A 134 1.58 15.52 -2.73
C ASP A 134 0.17 15.96 -2.31
N TYR A 135 -0.89 15.41 -2.92
CA TYR A 135 -2.28 15.72 -2.54
C TYR A 135 -2.63 15.27 -1.13
N ALA A 136 -2.19 14.08 -0.71
CA ALA A 136 -2.47 13.57 0.61
C ALA A 136 -1.74 14.34 1.72
N LEU A 137 -0.49 14.77 1.48
CA LEU A 137 0.26 15.56 2.46
C LEU A 137 -0.17 17.02 2.51
N TYR A 138 -0.63 17.58 1.39
CA TYR A 138 -0.78 19.03 1.25
C TYR A 138 -2.21 19.52 1.00
N GLY A 139 -3.14 18.60 0.76
CA GLY A 139 -4.53 18.92 0.44
C GLY A 139 -4.71 19.47 -0.97
N LEU A 140 -5.97 19.51 -1.42
CA LEU A 140 -6.35 20.01 -2.75
C LEU A 140 -6.75 21.49 -2.76
N ALA A 141 -7.11 22.04 -1.60
CA ALA A 141 -7.50 23.43 -1.47
C ALA A 141 -6.25 24.34 -1.54
N PRO A 142 -6.39 25.58 -2.03
CA PRO A 142 -5.31 26.56 -1.94
C PRO A 142 -4.82 26.71 -0.50
N ARG A 143 -3.51 26.79 -0.32
CA ARG A 143 -2.93 27.23 0.96
C ARG A 143 -3.16 28.74 1.06
N GLY A 144 -3.82 29.16 2.13
CA GLY A 144 -4.03 30.58 2.45
C GLY A 144 -2.74 31.31 2.76
#